data_AF-A0AAW8T993-F1
#
_entry.id   AF-A0AAW8T993-F1
#
_cell.length_a   1.000
_cell.length_b   1.000
_cell.length_c   1.000
_cell.angle_alpha   90.00
_cell.angle_beta   90.00
_cell.angle_gamma   90.00
#
_symmetry.space_group_name_H-M   'P 1'
#
loop_
_entity.id
_entity.type
_entity.pdbx_description
1 polymer ?
#
loop_
_entity_poly.entity_id
_entity_poly.type
_entity_poly.pdbx_seq_one_letter_code
_entity_poly.pdbx_strand_id
1 'polypeptide(L)' 'MNTKIDTKRTELSHLKEELKLFEKLSPGNIPIALEAKRVERKIQHLTKEISELKKS' A
#
# COMPACT_ATOMS: atom_id res chain seq x y z
N MET A 1 -21.79 -4.87 -5.94
CA MET A 1 -20.35 -5.04 -5.65
C MET A 1 -19.61 -3.99 -6.47
N ASN A 2 -18.98 -2.99 -5.84
CA ASN A 2 -18.29 -1.94 -6.58
C ASN A 2 -16.90 -2.46 -6.95
N THR A 3 -16.82 -3.16 -8.08
CA THR A 3 -15.63 -3.87 -8.57
C THR A 3 -14.36 -3.00 -8.52
N LYS A 4 -14.50 -1.69 -8.75
CA LYS A 4 -13.39 -0.72 -8.64
C LYS A 4 -12.86 -0.56 -7.20
N ILE A 5 -13.75 -0.51 -6.21
CA ILE A 5 -13.36 -0.44 -4.79
C ILE A 5 -12.73 -1.76 -4.35
N ASP A 6 -13.27 -2.89 -4.81
CA ASP A 6 -12.78 -4.21 -4.42
C ASP A 6 -11.38 -4.49 -5.01
N THR A 7 -11.13 -4.12 -6.27
CA THR A 7 -9.78 -4.17 -6.86
C THR A 7 -8.78 -3.31 -6.08
N LYS A 8 -9.16 -2.08 -5.71
CA LYS A 8 -8.30 -1.19 -4.92
C LYS A 8 -8.02 -1.73 -3.51
N ARG A 9 -8.98 -2.43 -2.90
CA ARG A 9 -8.80 -3.10 -1.60
C ARG A 9 -7.81 -4.26 -1.70
N THR A 10 -7.90 -5.06 -2.76
CA THR A 10 -6.96 -6.15 -3.01
C THR A 10 -5.54 -5.60 -3.20
N GLU A 11 -5.38 -4.56 -4.02
CA GLU A 11 -4.09 -3.88 -4.20
C GLU A 11 -3.53 -3.32 -2.89
N LEU A 12 -4.38 -2.68 -2.07
CA LEU A 12 -4.00 -2.19 -0.74
C LEU A 12 -3.52 -3.32 0.17
N SER A 13 -4.15 -4.49 0.11
CA SER A 13 -3.74 -5.66 0.90
C SER A 13 -2.34 -6.13 0.52
N HIS A 14 -2.08 -6.28 -0.78
CA HIS A 14 -0.78 -6.72 -1.27
C HIS A 14 0.34 -5.73 -0.89
N LEU A 15 0.09 -4.43 -1.02
CA LEU A 15 1.08 -3.40 -0.65
C LEU A 15 1.41 -3.42 0.85
N LYS A 16 0.42 -3.71 1.72
CA LYS A 16 0.67 -3.85 3.16
C LYS A 16 1.53 -5.08 3.49
N GLU A 17 1.32 -6.18 2.77
CA GLU A 17 2.15 -7.38 2.91
C GLU A 17 3.58 -7.13 2.44
N GLU A 18 3.74 -6.42 1.32
CA GLU A 18 5.04 -6.00 0.79
C GLU A 18 5.80 -5.10 1.78
N LEU A 19 5.13 -4.11 2.37
CA LEU A 19 5.74 -3.25 3.38
C LEU A 19 6.21 -4.04 4.60
N LYS A 20 5.37 -4.97 5.09
CA LYS A 20 5.71 -5.87 6.20
C LYS A 20 6.90 -6.79 5.87
N LEU A 21 7.07 -7.15 4.60
CA LEU A 21 8.26 -7.89 4.16
C LEU A 21 9.50 -6.99 4.24
N PHE A 22 9.42 -5.75 3.75
CA PHE A 22 10.54 -4.80 3.82
C PHE A 22 10.97 -4.49 5.24
N GLU A 23 10.04 -4.36 6.19
CA GLU A 23 10.34 -4.17 7.62
C GLU A 23 11.11 -5.35 8.23
N LYS A 24 10.90 -6.56 7.71
CA LYS A 24 11.63 -7.77 8.14
C LYS A 24 13.01 -7.89 7.48
N LEU A 25 13.21 -7.22 6.35
CA LEU A 25 14.49 -7.20 5.67
C LEU A 25 15.40 -6.17 6.33
N SER A 26 16.70 -6.47 6.37
CA SER A 26 17.65 -5.76 7.24
C SER A 26 17.62 -4.23 7.01
N PRO A 27 17.40 -3.41 8.06
CA PRO A 27 17.21 -1.96 7.95
C PRO A 27 18.45 -1.19 7.46
N GLY A 28 19.60 -1.86 7.32
CA GLY A 28 20.81 -1.29 6.71
C GLY A 28 20.80 -1.27 5.17
N ASN A 29 19.82 -1.90 4.52
CA ASN A 29 19.76 -1.96 3.06
C ASN A 29 19.02 -0.73 2.49
N ILE A 30 19.78 0.30 2.10
CA ILE A 30 19.27 1.58 1.57
C ILE A 30 18.24 1.39 0.43
N PRO A 31 18.47 0.53 -0.59
CA PRO A 31 17.46 0.19 -1.60
C PRO A 31 16.11 -0.25 -1.02
N ILE A 32 16.11 -1.08 0.02
CA ILE A 32 14.87 -1.60 0.64
C ILE A 32 14.15 -0.48 1.37
N ALA A 33 14.86 0.39 2.07
CA ALA A 33 14.27 1.54 2.76
C ALA A 33 13.60 2.53 1.79
N LEU A 34 14.19 2.74 0.60
CA LEU A 34 13.60 3.58 -0.45
C LEU A 34 12.32 2.96 -1.01
N GLU A 35 12.32 1.65 -1.28
CA GLU A 35 11.12 0.95 -1.75
C GLU A 35 10.03 0.89 -0.67
N ALA A 36 10.37 0.66 0.60
CA ALA A 36 9.42 0.74 1.71
C ALA A 36 8.72 2.10 1.76
N LYS A 37 9.47 3.20 1.65
CA LYS A 37 8.91 4.55 1.61
C LYS A 37 8.01 4.79 0.38
N ARG A 38 8.34 4.19 -0.77
CA ARG A 38 7.51 4.26 -1.97
C ARG A 38 6.19 3.51 -1.77
N VAL A 39 6.23 2.30 -1.20
CA VAL A 39 5.06 1.49 -0.90
C VAL A 39 4.16 2.19 0.14
N GLU A 40 4.72 2.78 1.19
CA GLU A 40 3.96 3.58 2.17
C GLU A 40 3.16 4.72 1.52
N ARG A 41 3.80 5.49 0.63
CA ARG A 41 3.12 6.57 -0.11
C ARG A 41 1.96 6.04 -0.96
N LYS A 42 2.15 4.88 -1.60
CA LYS A 42 1.12 4.26 -2.43
C LYS A 42 -0.06 3.76 -1.58
N ILE A 43 0.21 3.18 -0.41
CA ILE A 43 -0.81 2.78 0.57
C ILE A 43 -1.64 3.99 1.01
N GLN A 44 -0.99 5.11 1.35
CA GLN A 44 -1.67 6.34 1.77
C GLN A 44 -2.58 6.87 0.66
N HIS A 45 -2.10 6.90 -0.58
CA HIS A 45 -2.87 7.35 -1.73
C HIS A 45 -4.10 6.46 -1.98
N LEU A 46 -3.92 5.14 -2.06
CA LEU A 46 -5.03 4.19 -2.27
C LEU A 46 -6.06 4.23 -1.13
N THR A 47 -5.60 4.42 0.11
CA THR A 47 -6.50 4.55 1.27
C THR A 47 -7.40 5.78 1.12
N LYS A 48 -6.83 6.90 0.67
CA LYS A 48 -7.58 8.14 0.41
C LYS A 48 -8.60 7.94 -0.72
N GLU A 49 -8.18 7.37 -1.85
CA GLU A 49 -9.08 7.09 -2.98
C GLU A 49 -10.25 6.17 -2.59
N ILE A 50 -9.98 5.10 -1.83
CA ILE A 50 -11.04 4.20 -1.34
C ILE A 50 -12.00 4.94 -0.42
N SER A 51 -11.50 5.82 0.45
CA SER A 51 -12.34 6.64 1.33
C SER A 51 -13.21 7.61 0.54
N GLU A 52 -12.69 8.23 -0.51
CA GLU A 52 -13.45 9.14 -1.38
C GLU A 52 -14.52 8.39 -2.16
N LEU A 53 -14.19 7.22 -2.74
CA LEU A 53 -15.13 6.36 -3.45
C LEU A 53 -16.24 5.77 -2.57
N LYS A 54 -16.04 5.70 -1.24
CA LYS A 54 -17.08 5.26 -0.29
C LYS A 54 -18.03 6.39 0.11
N LYS A 55 -17.59 7.65 -0.01
CA LYS A 55 -18.38 8.84 0.35
C LYS A 55 -19.25 9.33 -0.81
N SER A 56 -18.89 8.95 -2.03
CA SER A 56 -19.61 9.23 -3.28
C SER A 56 -20.61 8.14 -3.61
#